data_AF-A0A6A5GJQ0-F1
#
_entry.id   AF-A0A6A5GJQ0-F1
#
_cell.length_a   1.000
_cell.length_b   1.000
_cell.length_c   1.000
_cell.angle_alpha   90.00
_cell.angle_beta   90.00
_cell.angle_gamma   90.00
#
_symmetry.space_group_name_H-M   'P 1'
#
loop_
_entity.id
_entity.type
_entity.pdbx_description
1 polymer ?
#
loop_
_entity_poly.entity_id
_entity_poly.type
_entity_poly.pdbx_seq_one_letter_code
_entity_poly.pdbx_strand_id
1 'polypeptide(L)'
;MAPIDGILQLDHWKHLESVTLWYFGIRNILPDIVHLRRFEAMTTMTSEEVIQLKNLVLQSTQLTYCQVYCTNWSTENDLYAFFGSNYVLKLDIIKLYAYKSRKSKDVWYVEVEDEYLTFEKLSVENDPKNVTIVEYD
;
A
#
# COMPACT_ATOMS: atom_id res chain seq x y z
N MET A 1 -16.95 -11.83 15.46
CA MET A 1 -16.62 -10.65 14.63
C MET A 1 -17.77 -10.42 13.67
N ALA A 2 -18.26 -9.19 13.53
CA ALA A 2 -19.17 -8.88 12.43
C ALA A 2 -18.38 -8.97 11.12
N PRO A 3 -18.90 -9.62 10.07
CA PRO A 3 -18.23 -9.68 8.79
C PRO A 3 -18.11 -8.25 8.23
N ILE A 4 -16.91 -7.90 7.78
CA ILE A 4 -16.63 -6.58 7.20
C ILE A 4 -17.57 -6.27 6.02
N ASP A 5 -18.04 -7.31 5.34
CA ASP A 5 -19.01 -7.27 4.25
C ASP A 5 -20.27 -6.45 4.58
N GLY A 6 -20.74 -6.49 5.84
CA GLY A 6 -21.88 -5.69 6.28
C GLY A 6 -21.58 -4.20 6.36
N ILE A 7 -20.34 -3.82 6.63
CA ILE A 7 -19.88 -2.42 6.68
C ILE A 7 -19.71 -1.86 5.26
N LEU A 8 -19.14 -2.66 4.35
CA LEU A 8 -18.91 -2.26 2.95
C LEU A 8 -20.23 -1.91 2.22
N GLN A 9 -21.36 -2.51 2.62
CA GLN A 9 -22.67 -2.25 2.04
C GLN A 9 -23.32 -0.94 2.52
N LEU A 10 -22.82 -0.32 3.59
CA LEU A 10 -23.39 0.92 4.11
C LEU A 10 -23.16 2.07 3.13
N ASP A 11 -24.16 2.91 2.91
CA ASP A 11 -23.99 4.09 2.05
C ASP A 11 -22.90 5.04 2.58
N HIS A 12 -22.68 5.06 3.90
CA HIS A 12 -21.58 5.79 4.51
C HIS A 12 -20.19 5.33 4.03
N TRP A 13 -20.02 4.04 3.71
CA TRP A 13 -18.76 3.51 3.19
C TRP A 13 -18.39 4.18 1.86
N LYS A 14 -19.36 4.31 0.95
CA LYS A 14 -19.17 4.86 -0.41
C LYS A 14 -18.74 6.33 -0.43
N HIS A 15 -18.97 7.05 0.67
CA HIS A 15 -18.65 8.49 0.80
C HIS A 15 -17.47 8.74 1.73
N LEU A 16 -16.85 7.69 2.25
CA LEU A 16 -15.72 7.78 3.14
C LEU A 16 -14.47 8.23 2.37
N GLU A 17 -13.71 9.16 2.93
CA GLU A 17 -12.39 9.52 2.37
C GLU A 17 -11.25 8.72 3.00
N SER A 18 -11.41 8.27 4.24
CA SER A 18 -10.35 7.63 5.03
C SER A 18 -10.91 6.53 5.92
N VAL A 19 -10.22 5.39 5.98
CA VAL A 19 -10.55 4.30 6.90
C VAL A 19 -9.30 3.71 7.57
N THR A 20 -9.48 3.25 8.80
CA THR A 20 -8.52 2.41 9.51
C THR A 20 -9.25 1.12 9.93
N LEU A 21 -8.76 -0.05 9.51
CA LEU A 21 -9.40 -1.34 9.75
C LEU A 21 -8.45 -2.33 10.45
N TRP A 22 -8.97 -3.13 11.36
CA TRP A 22 -8.16 -3.98 12.24
C TRP A 22 -8.76 -5.39 12.27
N TYR A 23 -7.91 -6.41 12.28
CA TYR A 23 -8.29 -7.83 12.43
C TYR A 23 -9.30 -8.30 11.38
N PHE A 24 -8.98 -8.18 10.09
CA PHE A 24 -9.84 -8.64 8.98
C PHE A 24 -9.02 -9.34 7.91
N GLY A 25 -9.66 -10.01 6.94
CA GLY A 25 -8.98 -10.58 5.77
C GLY A 25 -8.93 -9.56 4.63
N ILE A 26 -7.72 -9.20 4.17
CA ILE A 26 -7.56 -8.08 3.21
C ILE A 26 -8.15 -8.35 1.83
N ARG A 27 -8.11 -9.60 1.36
CA ARG A 27 -8.53 -9.96 0.00
C ARG A 27 -9.91 -9.44 -0.39
N ASN A 28 -10.87 -9.52 0.52
CA ASN A 28 -12.27 -9.17 0.23
C ASN A 28 -12.50 -7.67 0.15
N ILE A 29 -11.62 -6.85 0.72
CA ILE A 29 -11.84 -5.40 0.81
C ILE A 29 -11.06 -4.62 -0.24
N LEU A 30 -10.02 -5.21 -0.85
CA LEU A 30 -9.16 -4.51 -1.81
C LEU A 30 -9.97 -3.81 -2.91
N PRO A 31 -10.97 -4.45 -3.55
CA PRO A 31 -11.77 -3.77 -4.57
C PRO A 31 -12.56 -2.56 -4.05
N ASP A 32 -12.91 -2.56 -2.76
CA ASP A 32 -13.79 -1.59 -2.12
C ASP A 32 -13.05 -0.42 -1.45
N ILE A 33 -11.72 -0.34 -1.57
CA ILE A 33 -10.93 0.79 -1.04
C ILE A 33 -10.48 1.79 -2.12
N VAL A 34 -10.82 1.54 -3.39
CA VAL A 34 -10.35 2.34 -4.54
C VAL A 34 -10.86 3.78 -4.55
N HIS A 35 -11.99 4.06 -3.89
CA HIS A 35 -12.56 5.40 -3.75
C HIS A 35 -11.97 6.19 -2.58
N LEU A 36 -11.22 5.53 -1.70
CA LEU A 36 -10.63 6.17 -0.54
C LEU A 36 -9.44 7.04 -0.96
N ARG A 37 -9.18 8.10 -0.18
CA ARG A 37 -7.94 8.87 -0.22
C ARG A 37 -6.88 8.28 0.70
N ARG A 38 -7.31 7.75 1.86
CA ARG A 38 -6.42 7.16 2.87
C ARG A 38 -6.95 5.81 3.31
N PHE A 39 -6.08 4.81 3.31
CA PHE A 39 -6.40 3.47 3.78
C PHE A 39 -5.33 2.98 4.76
N GLU A 40 -5.76 2.51 5.92
CA GLU A 40 -4.87 1.96 6.93
C GLU A 40 -5.40 0.62 7.43
N ALA A 41 -4.52 -0.35 7.63
CA ALA A 41 -4.92 -1.68 8.04
C ALA A 41 -3.92 -2.38 8.97
N MET A 42 -4.48 -3.21 9.84
CA MET A 42 -3.75 -4.22 10.63
C MET A 42 -4.32 -5.60 10.27
N THR A 43 -3.55 -6.42 9.54
CA THR A 43 -4.00 -7.70 8.97
C THR A 43 -2.84 -8.67 8.76
N THR A 44 -3.14 -9.93 8.48
CA THR A 44 -2.19 -10.84 7.83
C THR A 44 -2.28 -10.70 6.31
N MET A 45 -1.17 -10.93 5.60
CA MET A 45 -1.17 -11.01 4.13
C MET A 45 -0.31 -12.18 3.63
N THR A 46 -0.75 -12.74 2.51
CA THR A 46 0.03 -13.61 1.62
C THR A 46 0.80 -12.77 0.60
N SER A 47 1.83 -13.34 -0.03
CA SER A 47 2.57 -12.65 -1.10
C SER A 47 1.68 -12.23 -2.27
N GLU A 48 0.63 -13.01 -2.58
CA GLU A 48 -0.35 -12.68 -3.62
C GLU A 48 -1.15 -11.42 -3.26
N GLU A 49 -1.63 -11.34 -2.01
CA GLU A 49 -2.40 -10.19 -1.53
C GLU A 49 -1.55 -8.91 -1.51
N VAL A 50 -0.26 -9.00 -1.19
CA VAL A 50 0.60 -7.82 -1.27
C VAL A 50 0.79 -7.35 -2.71
N ILE A 51 0.93 -8.27 -3.68
CA ILE A 51 1.00 -7.91 -5.10
C ILE A 51 -0.31 -7.23 -5.53
N GLN A 52 -1.46 -7.77 -5.13
CA GLN A 52 -2.76 -7.18 -5.44
C GLN A 52 -2.89 -5.77 -4.84
N LEU A 53 -2.51 -5.59 -3.57
CA LEU A 53 -2.52 -4.29 -2.91
C LEU A 53 -1.60 -3.29 -3.62
N LYS A 54 -0.36 -3.67 -3.93
CA LYS A 54 0.59 -2.84 -4.67
C LYS A 54 -0.03 -2.36 -5.98
N ASN A 55 -0.54 -3.29 -6.79
CA ASN A 55 -1.09 -2.97 -8.11
C ASN A 55 -2.28 -2.02 -7.99
N LEU A 56 -3.16 -2.27 -7.01
CA LEU A 56 -4.33 -1.43 -6.75
C LEU A 56 -3.94 0.00 -6.35
N VAL A 57 -2.98 0.15 -5.43
CA VAL A 57 -2.55 1.46 -4.94
C VAL A 57 -1.86 2.25 -6.06
N LEU A 58 -0.91 1.63 -6.78
CA LEU A 58 -0.15 2.29 -7.85
C LEU A 58 -1.02 2.72 -9.05
N GLN A 59 -2.17 2.06 -9.25
CA GLN A 59 -3.13 2.41 -10.31
C GLN A 59 -4.27 3.30 -9.81
N SER A 60 -4.35 3.57 -8.51
CA SER A 60 -5.39 4.41 -7.93
C SER A 60 -5.16 5.88 -8.30
N THR A 61 -6.27 6.57 -8.58
CA THR A 61 -6.27 8.02 -8.85
C THR A 61 -6.71 8.83 -7.63
N GLN A 62 -7.35 8.17 -6.66
CA GLN A 62 -7.92 8.82 -5.46
C GLN A 62 -7.03 8.63 -4.24
N LEU A 63 -6.41 7.45 -4.08
CA LEU A 63 -5.53 7.20 -2.96
C LEU A 63 -4.33 8.15 -3.02
N THR A 64 -3.97 8.67 -1.86
CA THR A 64 -2.73 9.41 -1.61
C THR A 64 -1.86 8.73 -0.56
N TYR A 65 -2.46 7.85 0.25
CA TYR A 65 -1.79 7.15 1.33
C TYR A 65 -2.42 5.78 1.58
N CYS A 66 -1.60 4.74 1.71
CA CYS A 66 -2.01 3.40 2.10
C CYS A 66 -0.95 2.81 3.03
N GLN A 67 -1.32 2.41 4.24
CA GLN A 67 -0.40 1.72 5.16
C GLN A 67 -1.01 0.41 5.64
N VAL A 68 -0.22 -0.65 5.63
CA VAL A 68 -0.63 -1.95 6.16
C VAL A 68 0.42 -2.46 7.12
N TYR A 69 0.01 -2.71 8.36
CA TYR A 69 0.75 -3.50 9.34
C TYR A 69 0.41 -4.97 9.15
N CYS A 70 1.41 -5.75 8.73
CA CYS A 70 1.32 -7.14 8.36
C CYS A 70 1.79 -8.05 9.52
N THR A 71 0.85 -8.54 10.34
CA THR A 71 1.17 -9.25 11.60
C THR A 71 1.86 -10.61 11.44
N ASN A 72 1.89 -11.16 10.22
CA ASN A 72 2.55 -12.43 9.90
C ASN A 72 3.84 -12.22 9.10
N TRP A 73 4.29 -10.97 8.96
CA TRP A 73 5.59 -10.67 8.40
C TRP A 73 6.67 -10.79 9.48
N SER A 74 7.87 -11.20 9.06
CA SER A 74 9.08 -11.05 9.84
C SER A 74 10.23 -10.77 8.89
N THR A 75 11.34 -10.25 9.41
CA THR A 75 12.58 -10.06 8.66
C THR A 75 13.14 -11.35 8.02
N GLU A 76 12.66 -12.52 8.44
CA GLU A 76 13.06 -13.83 7.91
C GLU A 76 12.22 -14.28 6.68
N ASN A 77 11.03 -13.69 6.49
CA ASN A 77 10.16 -13.98 5.35
C ASN A 77 10.07 -12.72 4.47
N ASP A 78 10.85 -12.67 3.38
CA ASP A 78 10.82 -11.54 2.45
C ASP A 78 9.53 -11.54 1.60
N LEU A 79 8.39 -11.27 2.26
CA LEU A 79 7.09 -11.07 1.63
C LEU A 79 7.12 -9.92 0.63
N TYR A 80 8.21 -9.16 0.51
CA TYR A 80 8.32 -8.01 -0.36
C TYR A 80 9.42 -8.19 -1.43
N ALA A 81 9.97 -9.40 -1.57
CA ALA A 81 10.97 -9.71 -2.59
C ALA A 81 10.49 -9.39 -4.02
N PHE A 82 9.18 -9.44 -4.29
CA PHE A 82 8.60 -9.11 -5.60
C PHE A 82 8.58 -7.61 -5.92
N PHE A 83 8.91 -6.72 -4.98
CA PHE A 83 9.11 -5.32 -5.31
C PHE A 83 10.39 -5.10 -6.12
N GLY A 84 11.30 -6.08 -6.13
CA GLY A 84 12.54 -6.07 -6.90
C GLY A 84 13.74 -5.57 -6.11
N SER A 85 14.87 -5.39 -6.80
CA SER A 85 16.15 -4.95 -6.22
C SER A 85 16.38 -3.43 -6.34
N ASN A 86 15.40 -2.67 -6.79
CA ASN A 86 15.52 -1.24 -7.10
C ASN A 86 15.28 -0.31 -5.90
N TYR A 87 15.53 -0.77 -4.68
CA TYR A 87 15.33 0.03 -3.47
C TYR A 87 16.59 0.74 -3.01
N VAL A 88 16.41 1.80 -2.23
CA VAL A 88 17.46 2.40 -1.40
C VAL A 88 17.27 1.93 0.04
N LEU A 89 18.37 1.55 0.69
CA LEU A 89 18.36 1.22 2.11
C LEU A 89 18.48 2.51 2.93
N LYS A 90 17.57 2.72 3.88
CA LYS A 90 17.57 3.85 4.82
C LYS A 90 17.67 3.30 6.24
N LEU A 91 18.51 3.92 7.07
CA LEU A 91 18.75 3.51 8.47
C LEU A 91 19.10 2.02 8.62
N ASP A 92 19.73 1.42 7.60
CA ASP A 92 20.14 0.01 7.51
C ASP A 92 19.02 -1.05 7.64
N ILE A 93 17.75 -0.64 7.76
CA ILE A 93 16.62 -1.55 7.99
C ILE A 93 15.39 -1.23 7.12
N ILE A 94 15.32 -0.04 6.55
CA ILE A 94 14.17 0.42 5.75
C ILE A 94 14.48 0.24 4.27
N LYS A 95 13.63 -0.49 3.54
CA LYS A 95 13.71 -0.57 2.07
C LYS A 95 12.73 0.44 1.47
N LEU A 96 13.25 1.37 0.66
CA LEU A 96 12.45 2.39 -0.02
C LEU A 96 12.45 2.18 -1.53
N TYR A 97 11.27 2.05 -2.13
CA TYR A 97 11.06 1.90 -3.58
C TYR A 97 10.35 3.13 -4.14
N ALA A 98 10.68 3.51 -5.38
CA ALA A 98 9.97 4.54 -6.13
C ALA A 98 9.27 3.95 -7.36
N TYR A 99 7.98 4.20 -7.49
CA TYR A 99 7.22 3.84 -8.68
C TYR A 99 6.55 5.05 -9.30
N LYS A 100 6.52 5.11 -10.62
CA LYS A 100 5.72 6.09 -11.36
C LYS A 100 4.63 5.40 -12.13
N SER A 101 3.39 5.78 -11.84
CA SER A 101 2.22 5.28 -12.53
C SER A 101 2.18 5.83 -13.94
N ARG A 102 2.18 4.98 -14.98
CA ARG A 102 2.02 5.45 -16.36
C ARG A 102 0.66 6.09 -16.60
N LYS A 103 -0.37 5.61 -15.88
CA LYS A 103 -1.76 6.05 -16.00
C LYS A 103 -1.98 7.43 -15.37
N SER A 104 -1.63 7.60 -14.11
CA SER A 104 -1.89 8.85 -13.40
C SER A 104 -0.73 9.86 -13.45
N LYS A 105 0.46 9.42 -13.89
CA LYS A 105 1.74 10.16 -13.85
C LYS A 105 2.27 10.45 -12.45
N ASP A 106 1.59 9.93 -11.44
CA ASP A 106 1.97 10.11 -10.05
C ASP A 106 3.17 9.24 -9.68
N VAL A 107 3.96 9.74 -8.74
CA VAL A 107 5.07 9.00 -8.13
C VAL A 107 4.63 8.52 -6.75
N TRP A 108 4.95 7.28 -6.45
CA TRP A 108 4.66 6.61 -5.18
C TRP A 108 5.95 6.16 -4.52
N TYR A 109 6.12 6.52 -3.25
CA TYR A 109 7.07 5.84 -2.37
C TYR A 109 6.43 4.63 -1.75
N VAL A 110 7.16 3.52 -1.79
CA VAL A 110 6.82 2.32 -1.03
C VAL A 110 7.93 2.11 -0.01
N GLU A 111 7.59 2.30 1.25
CA GLU A 111 8.47 2.07 2.38
C GLU A 111 8.11 0.73 3.02
N VAL A 112 9.11 -0.11 3.20
CA VAL A 112 9.03 -1.36 3.95
C VAL A 112 9.92 -1.21 5.18
N GLU A 113 9.29 -1.17 6.34
CA GLU A 113 9.95 -1.05 7.64
C GLU A 113 9.27 -2.00 8.62
N ASP A 114 10.02 -2.98 9.11
CA ASP A 114 9.48 -4.00 10.01
C ASP A 114 8.17 -4.58 9.43
N GLU A 115 7.12 -4.74 10.24
CA GLU A 115 5.83 -5.27 9.80
C GLU A 115 5.02 -4.28 8.93
N TYR A 116 5.52 -3.07 8.67
CA TYR A 116 4.82 -2.05 7.91
C TYR A 116 5.17 -2.04 6.42
N LEU A 117 4.12 -1.97 5.62
CA LEU A 117 4.15 -1.62 4.20
C LEU A 117 3.40 -0.32 4.00
N THR A 118 4.11 0.74 3.64
CA THR A 118 3.56 2.08 3.46
C THR A 118 3.71 2.53 2.02
N PHE A 119 2.61 2.94 1.40
CA PHE A 119 2.55 3.60 0.11
C PHE A 119 2.16 5.06 0.33
N GLU A 120 3.00 5.97 -0.13
CA GLU A 120 2.77 7.40 -0.03
C GLU A 120 2.97 8.06 -1.38
N LYS A 121 1.97 8.84 -1.80
CA LYS A 121 2.01 9.58 -3.04
C LYS A 121 2.87 10.83 -2.89
N LEU A 122 3.78 11.05 -3.82
CA LEU A 122 4.66 12.19 -3.78
C LEU A 122 3.98 13.49 -4.19
N SER A 123 4.14 14.52 -3.36
CA SER A 123 4.02 15.89 -3.81
C SER A 123 5.31 16.30 -4.55
N VAL A 124 5.18 17.17 -5.56
CA VAL A 124 6.26 17.63 -6.47
C VAL A 124 7.52 18.16 -5.75
N GLU A 125 7.43 18.46 -4.46
CA GLU A 125 8.51 19.03 -3.65
C GLU A 125 9.45 17.99 -3.02
N ASN A 126 9.12 16.68 -3.05
CA ASN A 126 9.82 15.64 -2.28
C ASN A 126 10.59 14.62 -3.13
N ASP A 127 11.10 15.00 -4.30
CA ASP A 127 11.88 14.11 -5.18
C ASP A 127 13.21 13.67 -4.51
N PRO A 128 13.37 12.41 -4.10
CA PRO A 128 14.59 11.94 -3.47
C PRO A 128 15.64 11.78 -4.55
N LYS A 129 16.71 12.53 -4.36
CA LYS A 129 17.78 12.70 -5.34
C LYS A 129 18.58 11.42 -5.67
N ASN A 130 18.19 10.25 -5.20
CA ASN A 130 18.96 9.00 -5.29
C ASN A 130 18.13 7.71 -5.47
N VAL A 131 16.84 7.79 -5.82
CA VAL A 131 16.03 6.57 -6.06
C VAL A 131 15.73 6.43 -7.55
N THR A 132 16.00 5.24 -8.11
CA THR A 132 15.59 4.92 -9.48
C THR A 132 14.06 4.77 -9.51
N ILE A 133 13.39 5.70 -10.18
CA ILE A 133 11.94 5.63 -10.41
C ILE A 133 11.65 4.56 -11.45
N VAL A 134 10.90 3.53 -11.03
CA VAL A 134 10.45 2.47 -11.94
C VAL A 134 9.07 2.80 -12.50
N GLU A 135 8.97 2.85 -13.82
CA GLU A 135 7.67 3.00 -14.50
C GLU A 135 6.82 1.73 -14.30
N TYR A 136 5.56 1.92 -13.91
CA TYR A 136 4.61 0.85 -13.63
C TYR A 136 3.33 1.06 -14.48
N ASP A 137 2.85 -0.02 -15.10
CA ASP A 137 1.70 -0.02 -16.03
C ASP A 137 0.34 -0.20 -15.33
#